data_AF-A0A957F4T8-F1
#
_entry.id   AF-A0A957F4T8-F1
#
_cell.length_a   1.000
_cell.length_b   1.000
_cell.length_c   1.000
_cell.angle_alpha   90.00
_cell.angle_beta   90.00
_cell.angle_gamma   90.00
#
_symmetry.space_group_name_H-M   'P 1'
#
loop_
_entity.id
_entity.type
_entity.pdbx_description
1 polymer ?
#
loop_
_entity_poly.entity_id
_entity_poly.type
_entity_poly.pdbx_seq_one_letter_code
_entity_poly.pdbx_strand_id
1 'polypeptide(L)'
;MNFKGVDICCPHCRGDLALVDGDLAADGRLRCEACSRTYPVLLGIPDLRIFPDPYIDVAPDHAKGRQIAAAAADRGFPELIDYYYGITDVVPPRHAALYKRGLLAAEARAAAALAAWEAH
;
A
#
# COMPACT_ATOMS: atom_id res chain seq x y z
N MET A 1 -10.84 9.36 13.61
CA MET A 1 -10.66 9.70 12.19
C MET A 1 -11.20 8.56 11.34
N ASN A 2 -12.06 8.81 10.35
CA ASN A 2 -12.57 7.77 9.47
C ASN A 2 -11.79 7.76 8.15
N PHE A 3 -11.16 6.63 7.82
CA PHE A 3 -10.45 6.40 6.58
C PHE A 3 -11.13 5.30 5.78
N LYS A 4 -11.76 5.66 4.66
CA LYS A 4 -12.48 4.73 3.77
C LYS A 4 -13.48 3.82 4.51
N GLY A 5 -14.23 4.37 5.47
CA GLY A 5 -15.22 3.63 6.26
C GLY A 5 -14.65 2.91 7.49
N VAL A 6 -13.35 2.99 7.74
CA VAL A 6 -12.69 2.39 8.91
C VAL A 6 -12.19 3.48 9.84
N ASP A 7 -12.54 3.39 11.12
CA ASP A 7 -11.99 4.30 12.13
C ASP A 7 -10.54 3.94 12.45
N ILE A 8 -9.65 4.91 12.27
CA ILE A 8 -8.21 4.78 12.53
C ILE A 8 -7.78 5.68 13.68
N CYS A 9 -6.80 5.22 14.44
CA CYS A 9 -6.20 5.91 15.59
C CYS A 9 -4.67 5.86 15.52
N CYS A 10 -4.00 6.59 16.42
CA CYS A 10 -2.54 6.60 16.49
C CYS A 10 -2.00 5.21 16.86
N PRO A 11 -1.14 4.58 16.04
CA PRO A 11 -0.58 3.25 16.31
C PRO A 11 0.30 3.20 17.57
N HIS A 12 0.83 4.35 18.02
CA HIS A 12 1.70 4.42 19.19
C HIS A 12 0.95 4.51 20.51
N CYS A 13 -0.09 5.35 20.60
CA CYS A 13 -0.79 5.65 21.85
C CYS A 13 -2.32 5.48 21.79
N ARG A 14 -2.87 5.07 20.65
CA ARG A 14 -4.31 4.94 20.36
C ARG A 14 -5.13 6.23 20.46
N GLY A 15 -4.49 7.38 20.63
CA GLY A 15 -5.16 8.68 20.60
C GLY A 15 -5.66 9.05 19.20
N ASP A 16 -6.54 10.05 19.15
CA ASP A 16 -7.12 10.54 17.91
C ASP A 16 -6.09 11.16 16.96
N LEU A 17 -6.38 11.03 15.66
CA LEU A 17 -5.58 11.56 14.57
C LEU A 17 -6.35 12.71 13.90
N ALA A 18 -5.67 13.82 13.68
CA ALA A 18 -6.17 14.96 12.92
C ALA A 18 -5.35 15.16 11.64
N LEU A 19 -6.00 15.53 10.55
CA LEU A 19 -5.33 16.00 9.34
C LEU A 19 -4.82 17.42 9.59
N VAL A 20 -3.52 17.62 9.47
CA VAL A 20 -2.87 18.91 9.74
C VAL A 20 -2.30 19.57 8.49
N ASP A 21 -2.22 18.84 7.37
CA ASP A 21 -1.75 19.32 6.09
C ASP A 21 -2.23 18.40 4.94
N GLY A 22 -2.42 18.95 3.75
CA GLY A 22 -2.84 18.24 2.54
C GLY A 22 -4.22 17.59 2.60
N ASP A 23 -4.36 16.42 1.97
CA ASP A 23 -5.62 15.67 1.81
C ASP A 23 -5.40 14.17 2.09
N LEU A 24 -6.36 13.55 2.79
CA LEU A 24 -6.42 12.10 3.00
C LEU A 24 -6.56 11.29 1.70
N ALA A 25 -7.14 11.86 0.65
CA ALA A 25 -7.33 11.20 -0.65
C ALA A 25 -6.12 11.36 -1.59
N ALA A 26 -5.14 12.20 -1.22
CA ALA A 26 -3.95 12.49 -2.01
C ALA A 26 -2.71 12.47 -1.09
N ASP A 27 -1.86 13.49 -1.16
CA ASP A 27 -0.76 13.65 -0.20
C ASP A 27 -1.21 14.54 0.96
N GLY A 28 -0.78 14.18 2.16
CA GLY A 28 -1.13 14.92 3.37
C GLY A 28 -0.36 14.47 4.60
N ARG A 29 -0.77 14.98 5.76
CA ARG A 29 -0.11 14.66 7.02
C ARG A 29 -1.10 14.58 8.16
N LEU A 30 -1.06 13.46 8.87
CA LEU A 30 -1.82 13.24 10.09
C LEU A 30 -0.94 13.54 11.30
N ARG A 31 -1.53 14.13 12.34
CA ARG A 31 -0.90 14.32 13.64
C ARG A 31 -1.78 13.71 14.71
N CYS A 32 -1.17 12.96 15.63
CA CYS A 32 -1.86 12.51 16.82
C CYS A 32 -2.03 13.66 17.81
N GLU A 33 -3.25 13.88 18.27
CA GLU A 33 -3.58 14.96 19.21
C GLU A 33 -2.99 14.69 20.61
N ALA A 34 -2.85 13.42 21.00
CA ALA A 34 -2.35 13.03 22.33
C ALA A 34 -0.82 13.00 22.43
N CYS A 35 -0.12 12.36 21.48
CA CYS A 35 1.34 12.18 21.55
C CYS A 35 2.12 13.05 20.55
N SER A 36 1.44 13.89 19.77
CA SER A 36 2.04 14.78 18.76
C SER A 36 2.85 14.12 17.64
N ARG A 37 2.91 12.78 17.57
CA ARG A 37 3.53 12.07 16.44
C ARG A 37 2.81 12.39 15.14
N THR A 38 3.59 12.45 14.05
CA THR A 38 3.08 12.77 12.73
C THR A 38 3.33 11.63 11.76
N TYR A 39 2.34 11.36 10.91
CA TYR A 39 2.34 10.28 9.94
C TYR A 39 2.04 10.86 8.56
N PRO A 40 2.84 10.56 7.52
CA PRO A 40 2.54 11.02 6.19
C PRO A 40 1.36 10.25 5.59
N VAL A 41 0.60 10.90 4.74
CA VAL A 41 -0.35 10.27 3.81
C VAL A 41 0.29 10.38 2.44
N LEU A 42 0.50 9.24 1.78
CA LEU A 42 1.08 9.17 0.45
C LEU A 42 0.06 8.56 -0.50
N LEU A 43 -0.28 9.28 -1.57
CA LEU A 43 -1.18 8.76 -2.61
C LEU A 43 -2.51 8.22 -2.05
N GLY A 44 -3.03 8.88 -1.01
CA GLY A 44 -4.24 8.51 -0.31
C GLY A 44 -4.09 7.34 0.67
N ILE A 45 -2.87 6.98 1.07
CA ILE A 45 -2.56 5.90 2.00
C ILE A 45 -1.80 6.47 3.22
N PRO A 46 -2.40 6.47 4.41
CA PRO A 46 -1.70 6.83 5.65
C PRO A 46 -0.61 5.81 6.00
N ASP A 47 0.64 6.26 6.08
CA ASP A 47 1.75 5.44 6.55
C ASP A 47 1.86 5.54 8.08
N LEU A 48 1.22 4.57 8.75
CA LEU A 48 1.16 4.48 10.21
C LEU A 48 2.26 3.57 10.80
N ARG A 49 3.37 3.36 10.09
CA ARG A 49 4.50 2.60 10.63
C ARG A 49 5.13 3.34 11.84
N ILE A 50 5.38 2.60 12.92
CA ILE A 50 6.01 3.13 14.16
C ILE A 50 7.45 2.63 14.35
N PHE A 51 7.88 1.66 13.55
CA PHE A 51 9.24 1.13 13.52
C PHE A 51 9.67 0.98 12.06
N PRO A 52 10.98 1.09 11.75
CA PRO A 52 11.48 0.81 10.42
C PRO A 52 11.24 -0.65 10.06
N ASP A 53 10.97 -0.92 8.78
CA ASP A 53 10.91 -2.28 8.27
C ASP A 53 12.35 -2.81 8.10
N PRO A 54 12.67 -4.05 8.51
CA PRO A 54 14.02 -4.59 8.46
C PRO A 54 14.52 -4.89 7.03
N TYR A 55 13.64 -4.90 6.04
CA TYR A 55 13.95 -5.24 4.65
C TYR A 55 13.75 -4.07 3.69
N ILE A 56 12.99 -3.03 4.08
CA ILE A 56 12.74 -1.88 3.22
C ILE A 56 12.79 -0.55 3.98
N ASP A 57 13.68 0.33 3.52
CA ASP A 57 13.75 1.68 4.05
C ASP A 57 12.52 2.50 3.60
N VAL A 58 12.01 3.33 4.51
CA VAL A 58 10.78 4.10 4.31
C VAL A 58 10.87 5.05 3.11
N ALA A 59 11.99 5.77 2.95
CA ALA A 59 12.11 6.76 1.88
C ALA A 59 12.20 6.11 0.48
N PRO A 60 13.03 5.07 0.25
CA PRO A 60 12.99 4.30 -1.00
C PRO A 60 11.63 3.66 -1.30
N ASP A 61 10.94 3.13 -0.28
CA ASP A 61 9.60 2.59 -0.40
C ASP A 61 8.60 3.64 -0.90
N HIS A 62 8.59 4.82 -0.28
CA HIS A 62 7.77 5.95 -0.70
C HIS A 62 8.07 6.38 -2.14
N ALA A 63 9.35 6.49 -2.50
CA ALA A 63 9.77 6.89 -3.84
C ALA A 63 9.30 5.87 -4.89
N LYS A 64 9.48 4.58 -4.61
CA LYS A 64 9.02 3.49 -5.48
C LYS A 64 7.50 3.49 -5.64
N GLY A 65 6.76 3.69 -4.55
CA GLY A 65 5.30 3.83 -4.59
C GLY A 65 4.84 4.96 -5.52
N ARG A 66 5.46 6.14 -5.42
CA ARG A 66 5.19 7.28 -6.32
C ARG A 66 5.51 6.97 -7.77
N GLN A 67 6.65 6.32 -8.03
CA GLN A 67 7.04 5.92 -9.37
C GLN A 67 6.04 4.94 -10.00
N ILE A 68 5.57 3.95 -9.25
CA ILE A 68 4.57 2.98 -9.72
C ILE A 68 3.22 3.67 -9.96
N ALA A 69 2.78 4.53 -9.05
CA ALA A 69 1.52 5.24 -9.20
C ALA A 69 1.50 6.16 -10.42
N ALA A 70 2.62 6.85 -10.70
CA ALA A 70 2.77 7.63 -11.93
C ALA A 70 2.69 6.73 -13.18
N ALA A 71 3.33 5.56 -13.16
CA ALA A 71 3.28 4.62 -14.28
C ALA A 71 1.90 3.96 -14.46
N ALA A 72 1.08 3.90 -13.42
CA ALA A 72 -0.26 3.31 -13.47
C ALA A 72 -1.26 4.16 -14.27
N ALA A 73 -0.99 5.45 -14.48
CA ALA A 73 -1.86 6.31 -15.28
C ALA A 73 -2.02 5.84 -16.74
N ASP A 74 -0.95 5.27 -17.30
CA ASP A 74 -0.86 4.91 -18.73
C ASP A 74 -0.70 3.40 -18.97
N ARG A 75 -0.82 2.57 -17.92
CA ARG A 75 -0.59 1.11 -18.00
C ARG A 75 -1.78 0.32 -17.49
N GLY A 76 -2.09 -0.78 -18.18
CA GLY A 76 -2.95 -1.82 -17.64
C GLY A 76 -2.27 -2.56 -16.49
N PHE A 77 -3.07 -3.32 -15.73
CA PHE A 77 -2.57 -4.09 -14.58
C PHE A 77 -1.43 -5.07 -14.95
N PRO A 78 -1.51 -5.86 -16.05
CA PRO A 78 -0.41 -6.75 -16.44
C PRO A 78 0.90 -6.01 -16.74
N GLU A 79 0.83 -4.87 -17.44
CA GLU A 79 1.97 -4.04 -17.81
C GLU A 79 2.59 -3.32 -16.60
N LEU A 80 1.75 -3.00 -15.61
CA LEU A 80 2.20 -2.42 -14.35
C LEU A 80 2.93 -3.44 -13.48
N ILE A 81 2.52 -4.71 -13.50
CA ILE A 81 3.25 -5.79 -12.83
C ILE A 81 4.62 -6.01 -13.49
N ASP A 82 4.68 -6.03 -14.82
CA ASP A 82 5.96 -6.11 -15.54
C ASP A 82 6.88 -4.95 -15.19
N TYR A 83 6.32 -3.72 -15.14
CA TYR A 83 7.05 -2.53 -14.72
C TYR A 83 7.61 -2.67 -13.31
N TYR A 84 6.75 -3.06 -12.35
CA TYR A 84 7.10 -3.24 -10.95
C TYR A 84 8.30 -4.18 -10.79
N TYR A 85 8.25 -5.37 -11.41
CA TYR A 85 9.36 -6.31 -11.34
C TYR A 85 10.58 -5.85 -12.16
N GLY A 86 10.38 -5.12 -13.26
CA GLY A 86 11.47 -4.58 -14.06
C GLY A 86 12.31 -3.52 -13.34
N ILE A 87 11.72 -2.80 -12.38
CA ILE A 87 12.43 -1.83 -11.53
C ILE A 87 12.85 -2.40 -10.16
N THR A 88 12.65 -3.70 -9.92
CA THR A 88 12.97 -4.38 -8.66
C THR A 88 14.03 -5.45 -8.90
N ASP A 89 15.28 -5.16 -8.54
CA ASP A 89 16.43 -6.03 -8.78
C ASP A 89 16.51 -7.27 -7.87
N VAL A 90 15.84 -7.24 -6.71
CA VAL A 90 15.84 -8.35 -5.74
C VAL A 90 15.02 -9.58 -6.16
N VAL A 91 14.27 -9.51 -7.27
CA VAL A 91 13.46 -10.64 -7.77
C VAL A 91 14.02 -11.15 -9.10
N PRO A 92 14.57 -12.38 -9.16
CA PRO A 92 15.07 -12.95 -10.41
C PRO A 92 13.98 -13.02 -11.50
N PRO A 93 14.32 -12.87 -12.79
CA PRO A 93 13.32 -12.82 -13.88
C PRO A 93 12.37 -14.02 -13.93
N ARG A 94 12.88 -15.22 -13.63
CA ARG A 94 12.05 -16.44 -13.55
C ARG A 94 10.99 -16.34 -12.44
N HIS A 95 11.35 -15.76 -11.30
CA HIS A 95 10.42 -15.57 -10.18
C HIS A 95 9.41 -14.47 -10.48
N ALA A 96 9.85 -13.36 -11.09
CA ALA A 96 8.95 -12.29 -11.54
C ALA A 96 7.86 -12.84 -12.47
N ALA A 97 8.22 -13.66 -13.47
CA ALA A 97 7.28 -14.31 -14.36
C ALA A 97 6.29 -15.25 -13.63
N LEU A 98 6.79 -16.02 -12.65
CA LEU A 98 5.95 -16.91 -11.83
C LEU A 98 4.95 -16.12 -10.97
N TYR A 99 5.43 -15.07 -10.28
CA TYR A 99 4.59 -14.24 -9.42
C TYR A 99 3.56 -13.46 -10.22
N LYS A 100 3.91 -12.92 -11.40
CA LYS A 100 2.96 -12.30 -12.32
C LYS A 100 1.83 -13.27 -12.68
N ARG A 101 2.15 -14.51 -13.06
CA ARG A 101 1.11 -15.52 -13.35
C ARG A 101 0.19 -15.75 -12.14
N GLY A 102 0.76 -15.80 -10.94
CA GLY A 102 0.02 -15.93 -9.69
C GLY A 102 -0.92 -14.75 -9.41
N LEU A 103 -0.46 -13.52 -9.66
CA LEU A 103 -1.23 -12.28 -9.51
C LEU A 103 -2.38 -12.20 -10.51
N LEU A 104 -2.12 -12.49 -11.79
CA LEU A 104 -3.17 -12.47 -12.83
C LEU A 104 -4.25 -13.53 -12.62
N ALA A 105 -3.90 -14.65 -12.00
CA ALA A 105 -4.86 -15.71 -11.65
C ALA A 105 -5.50 -15.52 -10.26
N ALA A 106 -5.15 -14.47 -9.50
CA ALA A 106 -5.52 -14.37 -8.09
C ALA A 106 -7.03 -14.24 -7.88
N GLU A 107 -7.70 -13.40 -8.65
CA GLU A 107 -9.14 -13.15 -8.54
C GLU A 107 -9.95 -14.44 -8.77
N ALA A 108 -9.70 -15.14 -9.88
CA ALA A 108 -10.38 -16.40 -10.20
C ALA A 108 -10.15 -17.47 -9.12
N ARG A 109 -8.93 -17.57 -8.59
CA ARG A 109 -8.62 -18.51 -7.49
C ARG A 109 -9.34 -18.14 -6.20
N ALA A 110 -9.40 -16.86 -5.85
CA ALA A 110 -10.08 -16.38 -4.65
C ALA A 110 -11.60 -16.62 -4.75
N ALA A 111 -12.20 -16.33 -5.90
CA ALA A 111 -13.61 -16.58 -6.14
C ALA A 111 -13.97 -18.07 -6.02
N ALA A 112 -13.15 -18.96 -6.59
CA ALA A 112 -13.34 -20.41 -6.46
C ALA A 112 -13.23 -20.88 -5.00
N ALA A 113 -12.27 -20.35 -4.24
CA ALA A 113 -12.11 -20.67 -2.82
C ALA A 113 -13.30 -20.19 -1.98
N LEU A 114 -13.77 -18.97 -2.20
CA LEU A 114 -14.93 -18.41 -1.50
C LEU A 114 -16.19 -19.24 -1.78
N ALA A 115 -16.46 -19.56 -3.05
CA ALA A 115 -17.60 -20.37 -3.43
C ALA A 115 -17.57 -21.76 -2.76
N ALA A 116 -16.38 -22.35 -2.61
CA ALA A 116 -16.23 -23.63 -1.91
C ALA A 116 -16.53 -23.50 -0.40
N TRP A 117 -16.18 -22.38 0.25
CA TRP A 117 -16.50 -22.14 1.65
C TRP A 117 -17.98 -21.88 1.89
N GLU A 118 -18.64 -21.17 0.99
CA GLU A 118 -20.07 -20.84 1.10
C GLU A 118 -21.00 -22.03 0.79
N ALA A 119 -20.48 -23.08 0.15
CA ALA A 119 -21.20 -24.31 -0.12
C ALA A 119 -21.28 -25.27 1.09
N HIS A 120 -20.64 -24.92 2.20
CA HIS A 120 -20.59 -25.67 3.46
C HIS A 120 -21.22 -24.89 4.61
#